data_AF-A0A1U9VIE9-F1
#
_entry.id   AF-A0A1U9VIE9-F1
#
_cell.length_a   1.000
_cell.length_b   1.000
_cell.length_c   1.000
_cell.angle_alpha   90.00
_cell.angle_beta   90.00
_cell.angle_gamma   90.00
#
_symmetry.space_group_name_H-M   'P 1'
#
loop_
_entity.id
_entity.type
_entity.pdbx_description
1 polymer ?
#
loop_
_entity_poly.entity_id
_entity_poly.type
_entity_poly.pdbx_seq_one_letter_code
_entity_poly.pdbx_strand_id
1 'polypeptide(L)'
;MNITSKLARAGLCGAIALALTGCMTSTPVYDAHFGEAVRTVRAMQTLNPNASMSSDPVTGIDGRAATAAMDRYNTQFRTPQADVSAFTVGVSSGSSLDTMGR
;
A
#
# COMPACT_ATOMS: atom_id res chain seq x y z
N MET A 1 60.97 -11.13 13.31
CA MET A 1 60.00 -11.12 12.19
C MET A 1 58.63 -11.74 12.51
N ASN A 2 58.50 -12.60 13.54
CA ASN A 2 57.24 -13.32 13.81
C ASN A 2 56.28 -12.61 14.78
N ILE A 3 56.78 -11.64 15.55
CA ILE A 3 55.99 -10.87 16.53
C ILE A 3 55.26 -9.72 15.85
N THR A 4 55.93 -9.02 14.93
CA THR A 4 55.34 -7.93 14.13
C THR A 4 54.19 -8.39 13.25
N SER A 5 54.29 -9.59 12.66
CA SER A 5 53.22 -10.21 11.86
C SER A 5 52.04 -10.71 12.69
N LYS A 6 52.27 -11.16 13.93
CA LYS A 6 51.20 -11.51 14.89
C LYS A 6 50.42 -10.28 15.36
N LEU A 7 51.12 -9.17 15.64
CA LEU A 7 50.50 -7.90 16.02
C LEU A 7 49.68 -7.30 14.86
N ALA A 8 50.18 -7.38 13.63
CA ALA A 8 49.43 -6.95 12.45
C ALA A 8 48.15 -7.77 12.22
N ARG A 9 48.20 -9.10 12.42
CA ARG A 9 47.01 -9.97 12.34
C ARG A 9 46.02 -9.70 13.45
N ALA A 10 46.48 -9.47 14.69
CA ALA A 10 45.61 -9.12 15.80
C ALA A 10 44.90 -7.76 15.58
N GLY A 11 45.63 -6.78 15.04
CA GLY A 11 45.06 -5.48 14.64
C GLY A 11 44.01 -5.61 13.54
N LEU A 12 44.27 -6.43 12.51
CA LEU A 12 43.31 -6.69 11.44
C LEU A 12 42.03 -7.37 11.98
N CYS A 13 42.17 -8.38 12.85
CA CYS A 13 41.01 -9.04 13.46
C CYS A 13 40.21 -8.09 14.36
N GLY A 14 40.87 -7.21 15.11
CA GLY A 14 40.20 -6.19 15.93
C GLY A 14 39.42 -5.17 15.09
N ALA A 15 40.00 -4.71 13.99
CA ALA A 15 39.34 -3.79 13.07
C ALA A 15 38.09 -4.42 12.41
N ILE A 16 38.18 -5.69 12.01
CA ILE A 16 37.04 -6.43 11.45
C ILE A 16 35.93 -6.59 12.50
N ALA A 17 36.28 -6.95 13.74
CA ALA A 17 35.30 -7.10 14.82
C ALA A 17 34.55 -5.80 15.11
N LEU A 18 35.24 -4.65 15.13
CA LEU A 18 34.63 -3.34 15.31
C LEU A 18 33.73 -2.95 14.13
N ALA A 19 34.13 -3.24 12.89
CA ALA A 19 33.31 -2.99 11.71
C ALA A 19 31.99 -3.79 11.71
N LEU A 20 31.98 -5.00 12.28
CA LEU A 20 30.76 -5.82 12.39
C LEU A 20 29.74 -5.27 13.40
N THR A 21 30.18 -4.47 14.39
CA THR A 21 29.26 -3.90 15.40
C THR A 21 28.34 -2.79 14.85
N GLY A 22 28.62 -2.27 13.64
CA GLY A 22 27.77 -1.27 12.98
C GLY A 22 26.57 -1.84 12.22
N CYS A 23 26.54 -3.16 11.96
CA CYS A 23 25.46 -3.79 11.16
C CYS A 23 24.17 -4.06 11.95
N MET A 24 24.15 -3.83 13.26
CA MET A 24 22.94 -3.87 14.08
C MET A 24 22.89 -2.63 14.97
N THR A 25 22.89 -1.45 14.34
CA THR A 25 22.36 -0.26 15.00
C THR A 25 20.96 -0.64 15.52
N SER A 26 20.69 -0.35 16.80
CA SER A 26 19.35 -0.56 17.38
C SER A 26 18.30 -0.06 16.38
N THR A 27 17.15 -0.69 16.33
CA THR A 27 16.07 -0.37 15.38
C THR A 27 15.01 0.57 16.00
N PRO A 28 15.33 1.72 16.62
CA PRO A 28 14.31 2.55 17.24
C PRO A 28 13.41 3.18 16.18
N VAL A 29 13.94 3.46 14.99
CA VAL A 29 13.15 3.99 13.87
C VAL A 29 12.24 2.91 13.28
N TYR A 30 12.76 1.71 13.01
CA TYR A 30 11.94 0.64 12.44
C TYR A 30 10.84 0.15 13.38
N ASP A 31 11.10 0.06 14.69
CA ASP A 31 10.08 -0.33 15.67
C ASP A 31 9.01 0.76 15.84
N ALA A 32 9.41 2.04 15.83
CA ALA A 32 8.47 3.17 15.90
C ALA A 32 7.52 3.23 14.70
N HIS A 33 8.03 2.93 13.49
CA HIS A 33 7.25 2.97 12.25
C HIS A 33 6.59 1.62 11.89
N PHE A 34 6.75 0.59 12.74
CA PHE A 34 6.19 -0.72 12.46
C PHE A 34 4.66 -0.66 12.32
N GLY A 35 4.16 -1.04 11.15
CA GLY A 35 2.73 -1.08 10.83
C GLY A 35 2.12 0.26 10.42
N GLU A 36 2.90 1.34 10.30
CA GLU A 36 2.40 2.65 9.83
C GLU A 36 1.69 2.53 8.48
N ALA A 37 2.31 1.87 7.50
CA ALA A 37 1.72 1.69 6.17
C ALA A 37 0.33 1.04 6.22
N VAL A 38 0.14 0.00 7.04
CA VAL A 38 -1.15 -0.69 7.19
C VAL A 38 -2.16 0.20 7.89
N ARG A 39 -1.75 0.95 8.93
CA ARG A 39 -2.63 1.92 9.61
C ARG A 39 -3.08 3.03 8.65
N THR A 40 -2.18 3.52 7.81
CA THR A 40 -2.49 4.52 6.78
C THR A 40 -3.47 3.98 5.76
N VAL A 41 -3.22 2.79 5.18
CA VAL A 41 -4.14 2.17 4.22
C VAL A 41 -5.50 1.91 4.87
N ARG A 42 -5.51 1.41 6.10
CA ARG A 42 -6.76 1.19 6.85
C ARG A 42 -7.53 2.49 7.07
N ALA A 43 -6.86 3.58 7.41
CA ALA A 43 -7.50 4.89 7.55
C ALA A 43 -8.12 5.36 6.23
N MET A 44 -7.43 5.17 5.10
CA MET A 44 -7.93 5.50 3.76
C MET A 44 -9.11 4.62 3.33
N GLN A 45 -9.16 3.36 3.80
CA GLN A 45 -10.25 2.41 3.51
C GLN A 45 -11.41 2.51 4.52
N THR A 46 -11.25 3.23 5.62
CA THR A 46 -12.30 3.37 6.63
C THR A 46 -13.32 4.39 6.17
N LEU A 47 -14.49 3.91 5.72
CA LEU A 47 -15.57 4.77 5.23
C LEU A 47 -16.11 5.73 6.30
N ASN A 48 -16.28 5.24 7.54
CA ASN A 48 -16.75 6.05 8.67
C ASN A 48 -16.03 5.65 9.97
N PRO A 49 -15.09 6.47 10.47
CA PRO A 49 -14.38 6.18 11.72
C PRO A 49 -15.27 6.26 12.96
N ASN A 50 -16.39 6.97 12.89
CA ASN A 50 -17.32 7.19 14.00
C ASN A 50 -18.53 6.22 13.98
N ALA A 51 -18.48 5.17 13.15
CA ALA A 51 -19.61 4.26 12.94
C ALA A 51 -20.10 3.60 14.26
N SER A 52 -19.21 3.36 15.23
CA SER A 52 -19.57 2.77 16.53
C SER A 52 -20.38 3.70 17.43
N MET A 53 -20.35 5.01 17.19
CA MET A 53 -21.11 6.01 17.96
C MET A 53 -22.46 6.33 17.31
N SER A 54 -22.69 5.87 16.08
CA SER A 54 -23.98 6.06 15.42
C SER A 54 -25.03 5.13 16.02
N SER A 55 -26.14 5.69 16.46
CA SER A 55 -27.33 4.94 16.87
C SER A 55 -28.29 4.65 15.71
N ASP A 56 -27.98 5.12 14.51
CA ASP A 56 -28.85 4.92 13.35
C ASP A 56 -28.94 3.44 13.01
N PRO A 57 -30.15 2.91 12.79
CA PRO A 57 -30.30 1.52 12.37
C PRO A 57 -29.64 1.35 10.99
N VAL A 58 -28.82 0.32 10.85
CA VAL A 58 -28.22 -0.04 9.56
C VAL A 58 -29.36 -0.37 8.59
N THR A 59 -29.67 0.55 7.68
CA THR A 59 -30.55 0.28 6.55
C THR A 59 -29.77 -0.67 5.63
N GLY A 60 -30.05 -1.97 5.74
CA GLY A 60 -29.43 -2.99 4.90
C GLY A 60 -29.68 -2.76 3.41
N ILE A 61 -29.18 -3.66 2.58
CA ILE A 61 -29.43 -3.60 1.13
C ILE A 61 -30.86 -4.07 0.83
N ASP A 62 -31.52 -3.46 -0.15
CA ASP A 62 -32.82 -3.96 -0.60
C ASP A 62 -32.66 -5.35 -1.27
N GLY A 63 -33.68 -6.19 -1.18
CA GLY A 63 -33.61 -7.57 -1.68
C GLY A 63 -33.35 -7.66 -3.19
N ARG A 64 -33.86 -6.71 -3.98
CA ARG A 64 -33.66 -6.69 -5.43
C ARG A 64 -32.21 -6.31 -5.77
N ALA A 65 -31.65 -5.34 -5.08
CA ALA A 65 -30.24 -4.97 -5.18
C ALA A 65 -29.34 -6.12 -4.74
N ALA A 66 -29.69 -6.85 -3.68
CA ALA A 66 -28.99 -8.05 -3.25
C ALA A 66 -28.95 -9.12 -4.36
N THR A 67 -30.11 -9.43 -4.94
CA THR A 67 -30.20 -10.40 -6.05
C THR A 67 -29.39 -9.94 -7.25
N ALA A 68 -29.50 -8.67 -7.65
CA ALA A 68 -28.75 -8.13 -8.78
C ALA A 68 -27.23 -8.14 -8.54
N ALA A 69 -26.78 -7.87 -7.30
CA ALA A 69 -25.37 -7.94 -6.93
C ALA A 69 -24.83 -9.38 -7.04
N MET A 70 -25.57 -10.36 -6.52
CA MET A 70 -25.20 -11.77 -6.62
C MET A 70 -25.23 -12.28 -8.06
N ASP A 71 -26.19 -11.86 -8.87
CA ASP A 71 -26.30 -12.22 -10.28
C ASP A 71 -25.11 -11.67 -11.10
N ARG A 72 -24.74 -10.40 -10.88
CA ARG A 72 -23.53 -9.81 -11.47
C ARG A 72 -22.27 -10.55 -11.03
N TYR A 73 -22.15 -10.88 -9.74
CA TYR A 73 -21.02 -11.64 -9.22
C TYR A 73 -20.90 -13.02 -9.88
N ASN A 74 -22.01 -13.71 -10.12
CA ASN A 74 -21.99 -15.00 -10.80
C ASN A 74 -21.64 -14.89 -12.29
N THR A 75 -22.11 -13.82 -12.94
CA THR A 75 -21.97 -13.63 -14.39
C THR A 75 -20.61 -13.08 -14.78
N GLN A 76 -19.97 -12.25 -13.93
CA GLN A 76 -18.67 -11.63 -14.24
C GLN A 76 -17.56 -12.64 -14.56
N PHE A 77 -17.63 -13.87 -14.01
CA PHE A 77 -16.65 -14.93 -14.28
C PHE A 77 -16.91 -15.69 -15.57
N ARG A 78 -18.13 -15.63 -16.11
CA ARG A 78 -18.53 -16.27 -17.38
C ARG A 78 -18.42 -15.33 -18.57
N THR A 79 -18.65 -14.05 -18.33
CA THR A 79 -18.52 -12.99 -19.32
C THR A 79 -17.69 -11.89 -18.68
N PRO A 80 -16.36 -11.95 -18.84
CA PRO A 80 -15.48 -10.86 -18.39
C PRO A 80 -16.05 -9.56 -18.95
N GLN A 81 -16.50 -8.69 -18.05
CA GLN A 81 -16.95 -7.37 -18.46
C GLN A 81 -15.74 -6.71 -19.11
N ALA A 82 -15.91 -6.16 -20.32
CA ALA A 82 -14.83 -5.42 -20.97
C ALA A 82 -14.33 -4.38 -19.95
N ASP A 83 -13.05 -4.46 -19.61
CA ASP A 83 -12.43 -3.63 -18.60
C ASP A 83 -12.64 -2.17 -19.02
N VAL A 84 -13.63 -1.51 -18.42
CA VAL A 84 -13.87 -0.08 -18.65
C VAL A 84 -12.73 0.57 -17.90
N SER A 85 -11.63 0.75 -18.64
CA SER A 85 -10.35 1.29 -18.18
C SER A 85 -10.55 2.24 -17.01
N ALA A 86 -10.30 1.77 -15.79
CA ALA A 86 -10.44 2.57 -14.56
C ALA A 86 -9.53 3.82 -14.56
N PHE A 87 -8.61 3.90 -15.53
CA PHE A 87 -7.70 5.01 -15.77
C PHE A 87 -8.22 6.09 -16.73
N THR A 88 -9.43 5.97 -17.31
CA THR A 88 -10.05 7.04 -18.12
C THR A 88 -10.98 7.92 -17.29
N VAL A 89 -10.63 8.18 -16.03
CA VAL A 89 -11.26 9.23 -15.21
C VAL A 89 -10.25 10.38 -15.14
N GLY A 90 -10.35 11.34 -16.07
CA GLY A 90 -9.70 12.65 -15.89
C GLY A 90 -8.60 13.07 -16.88
N VAL A 91 -8.57 12.58 -18.13
CA VAL A 91 -7.87 13.29 -19.22
C VAL A 91 -8.90 13.90 -20.17
N SER A 92 -9.23 15.17 -19.94
CA SER A 92 -9.78 16.01 -20.99
C SER A 92 -8.64 16.30 -21.96
N SER A 93 -8.62 15.64 -23.11
CA SER A 93 -7.83 16.09 -24.25
C SER A 93 -8.33 17.48 -24.66
N GLY A 94 -7.72 18.50 -24.06
CA GLY A 94 -7.93 19.89 -24.43
C GLY A 94 -7.45 20.11 -25.86
N SER A 95 -8.39 20.18 -26.80
CA SER A 95 -8.26 20.83 -28.11
C SER A 95 -9.68 21.09 -28.64
N SER A 96 -10.41 21.94 -27.92
CA SER A 96 -11.59 22.63 -28.44
C SER A 96 -11.12 23.75 -29.36
N LEU A 97 -10.83 23.44 -30.61
CA LEU A 97 -10.93 24.38 -31.72
C LEU A 97 -10.78 23.57 -33.02
N ASP A 98 -11.90 23.15 -33.61
CA ASP A 98 -12.07 23.26 -35.05
C ASP A 98 -13.52 22.94 -35.46
N THR A 99 -14.11 23.92 -36.11
CA THR A 99 -15.20 23.79 -37.09
C THR A 99 -16.59 23.48 -36.55
N MET A 100 -17.20 24.49 -35.91
CA MET A 100 -18.64 24.70 -35.97
C MET A 100 -18.96 25.57 -37.20
N GLY A 101 -19.42 24.92 -38.27
CA GLY A 101 -20.29 25.45 -39.32
C GLY A 101 -20.02 26.84 -39.92
N ARG A 102 -19.40 26.86 -41.10
CA ARG A 102 -19.92 27.52 -42.30
C ARG A 102 -19.55 26.69 -43.52
#